data_AF-A0A5E4QA39-F1
#
_entry.id   AF-A0A5E4QA39-F1
#
_cell.length_a   1.000
_cell.length_b   1.000
_cell.length_c   1.000
_cell.angle_alpha   90.00
_cell.angle_beta   90.00
_cell.angle_gamma   90.00
#
_symmetry.space_group_name_H-M   'P 1'
#
loop_
_entity.id
_entity.type
_entity.pdbx_description
1 polymer ?
#
loop_
_entity_poly.entity_id
_entity_poly.type
_entity_poly.pdbx_seq_one_letter_code
_entity_poly.pdbx_strand_id
1 'polypeptide(L)'
;MEVSQSLTLNEAALQQLPDDKKPHFIFEWLRFLDKTDIKNCQQKLVAQLVNLLRENLGPPARRVLARCLATLFSVGDTFLLFDTVNKCNDIIKVKDDSPSYLPTRLAAICCLGSMYEKLGRMMGRSYEETVTNLVRGVRAAAAHVLRSMLPLQKLTATDVDAIAAACLRAAHPSDYQLRCAIAELLGALFAATQAGDATSITTKNKLGMPPALNLLMGAFLRGGTSFLKGEIIKSGSGVNREVRVCVTHAYVNFVQNMGGVWLERNMTTFLNHVLDLVANPKAASSHVDAVYSRKCINYILRNTLGKMLGEKAQASACREIIQIHLLVCALTEAGELSLQLGTSVHNLVADNTLKMIDTIFTVTLEGRAGALSALHSLLVHCPALEC
;
A
#
# COMPACT_ATOMS: atom_id res chain seq x y z
N MET A 1 11.04 41.56 -25.65
CA MET A 1 9.83 41.84 -24.84
C MET A 1 8.56 41.93 -25.68
N GLU A 2 8.59 42.36 -26.95
CA GLU A 2 7.38 42.44 -27.81
C GLU A 2 6.94 41.10 -28.43
N VAL A 3 7.85 40.13 -28.60
CA VAL A 3 7.54 38.83 -29.27
C VAL A 3 6.68 37.89 -28.41
N SER A 4 6.64 38.09 -27.09
CA SER A 4 5.84 37.27 -26.16
C SER A 4 4.40 37.79 -25.96
N GLN A 5 4.02 38.90 -26.60
CA GLN A 5 2.68 39.52 -26.47
C GLN A 5 1.72 39.13 -27.60
N SER A 6 2.09 38.17 -28.46
CA SER A 6 1.24 37.68 -29.54
C SER A 6 0.17 36.69 -29.05
N LEU A 7 -1.00 36.71 -29.71
CA LEU A 7 -2.12 35.78 -29.44
C LEU A 7 -1.77 34.30 -29.66
N THR A 8 -0.73 34.00 -30.44
CA THR A 8 -0.20 32.64 -30.65
C THR A 8 1.28 32.61 -30.29
N LEU A 9 1.75 31.46 -29.82
CA LEU A 9 3.15 31.27 -29.44
C LEU A 9 4.03 31.33 -30.70
N ASN A 10 5.08 32.14 -30.66
CA ASN A 10 6.06 32.19 -31.74
C ASN A 10 7.03 31.01 -31.64
N GLU A 11 6.70 29.91 -32.31
CA GLU A 11 7.46 28.66 -32.30
C GLU A 11 8.85 28.81 -32.94
N ALA A 12 9.00 29.65 -33.96
CA ALA A 12 10.29 29.92 -34.59
C ALA A 12 11.24 30.63 -33.62
N ALA A 13 10.74 31.63 -32.89
CA ALA A 13 11.51 32.29 -31.83
C ALA A 13 11.84 31.32 -30.67
N LEU A 14 10.90 30.43 -30.31
CA LEU A 14 11.13 29.43 -29.26
C LEU A 14 12.22 28.42 -29.63
N GLN A 15 12.29 27.99 -30.89
CA GLN A 15 13.30 27.04 -31.37
C GLN A 15 14.71 27.64 -31.39
N GLN A 16 14.83 28.95 -31.60
CA GLN A 16 16.11 29.66 -31.60
C GLN A 16 16.66 29.93 -30.19
N LEU A 17 15.84 29.72 -29.14
CA LEU A 17 16.27 29.94 -27.76
C LEU A 17 17.05 28.73 -27.20
N PRO A 18 18.07 28.99 -26.35
CA PRO A 18 18.68 27.98 -25.51
C PRO A 18 17.64 27.25 -24.63
N ASP A 19 17.85 25.95 -24.38
CA ASP A 19 16.89 25.10 -23.65
C ASP A 19 16.54 25.61 -22.24
N ASP A 20 17.50 26.25 -21.57
CA ASP A 20 17.33 26.88 -20.25
C ASP A 20 16.38 28.09 -20.28
N LYS A 21 16.26 28.78 -21.42
CA LYS A 21 15.42 29.98 -21.58
C LYS A 21 14.02 29.68 -22.10
N LYS A 22 13.81 28.51 -22.71
CA LYS A 22 12.50 28.10 -23.26
C LYS A 22 11.38 28.14 -22.21
N PRO A 23 11.54 27.61 -20.97
CA PRO A 23 10.48 27.65 -19.97
C PRO A 23 10.08 29.07 -19.56
N HIS A 24 11.05 29.99 -19.52
CA HIS A 24 10.80 31.38 -19.17
C HIS A 24 10.00 32.10 -20.27
N PHE A 25 10.39 31.91 -21.53
CA PHE A 25 9.67 32.48 -22.68
C PHE A 25 8.22 31.98 -22.76
N ILE A 26 8.00 30.68 -22.55
CA ILE A 26 6.65 30.09 -22.50
C ILE A 26 5.84 30.70 -21.35
N PHE A 27 6.44 30.84 -20.17
CA PHE A 27 5.77 31.42 -19.01
C PHE A 27 5.34 32.88 -19.24
N GLU A 28 6.23 33.72 -19.81
CA GLU A 28 5.89 35.10 -20.14
C GLU A 28 4.75 35.17 -21.15
N TRP A 29 4.81 34.39 -22.23
CA TRP A 29 3.74 34.34 -23.22
C TRP A 29 2.39 33.93 -22.61
N LEU A 30 2.38 32.85 -21.81
CA LEU A 30 1.18 32.40 -21.11
C LEU A 30 0.57 33.47 -20.20
N ARG A 31 1.43 34.29 -19.56
CA ARG A 31 1.00 35.37 -18.66
C ARG A 31 0.34 36.52 -19.41
N PHE A 32 0.88 36.89 -20.58
CA PHE A 32 0.40 38.01 -21.38
C PHE A 32 -0.64 37.64 -22.44
N LEU A 33 -1.00 36.35 -22.55
CA LEU A 33 -2.03 35.88 -23.46
C LEU A 33 -3.38 36.53 -23.15
N ASP A 34 -3.78 37.50 -23.98
CA ASP A 34 -5.11 38.10 -24.00
C ASP A 34 -6.11 37.11 -24.65
N LYS A 35 -7.28 36.94 -24.04
CA LYS A 35 -8.32 36.00 -24.49
C LYS A 35 -9.61 36.71 -24.93
N THR A 36 -9.59 38.02 -25.14
CA THR A 36 -10.77 38.81 -25.49
C THR A 36 -11.24 38.62 -26.94
N ASP A 37 -10.34 38.38 -27.89
CA ASP A 37 -10.68 38.19 -29.31
C ASP A 37 -9.94 37.00 -29.95
N ILE A 38 -10.39 35.78 -29.63
CA ILE A 38 -9.71 34.52 -29.98
C ILE A 38 -10.34 33.74 -31.14
N LYS A 39 -11.47 34.19 -31.70
CA LYS A 39 -12.30 33.39 -32.63
C LYS A 39 -11.53 32.86 -33.85
N ASN A 40 -10.63 33.66 -34.41
CA ASN A 40 -9.90 33.30 -35.64
C ASN A 40 -8.65 32.45 -35.40
N CYS A 41 -8.14 32.38 -34.17
CA CYS A 41 -6.91 31.67 -33.83
C CYS A 41 -7.11 30.56 -32.80
N GLN A 42 -8.33 30.35 -32.31
CA GLN A 42 -8.65 29.44 -31.22
C GLN A 42 -8.13 28.02 -31.46
N GLN A 43 -8.38 27.44 -32.63
CA GLN A 43 -7.94 26.08 -32.95
C GLN A 43 -6.41 25.94 -32.87
N LYS A 44 -5.66 26.91 -33.42
CA LYS A 44 -4.20 26.93 -33.35
C LYS A 44 -3.71 27.12 -31.91
N LEU A 45 -4.35 28.00 -31.16
CA LEU A 45 -4.01 28.28 -29.77
C LEU A 45 -4.24 27.06 -28.87
N VAL A 46 -5.37 26.35 -29.04
CA VAL A 46 -5.64 25.09 -28.33
C VAL A 46 -4.56 24.06 -28.65
N ALA A 47 -4.17 23.90 -29.92
CA ALA A 47 -3.12 22.97 -30.30
C ALA A 47 -1.78 23.30 -29.61
N GLN A 48 -1.38 24.58 -29.58
CA GLN A 48 -0.15 25.02 -28.92
C GLN A 48 -0.20 24.78 -27.40
N LEU A 49 -1.29 25.16 -26.73
CA LEU A 49 -1.45 24.97 -25.29
C LEU A 49 -1.49 23.48 -24.91
N VAL A 50 -2.12 22.63 -25.73
CA VAL A 50 -2.14 21.18 -25.50
C VAL A 50 -0.76 20.57 -25.71
N ASN A 51 0.03 21.04 -26.67
CA ASN A 51 1.41 20.58 -26.85
C ASN A 51 2.29 20.91 -25.64
N LEU A 52 2.07 22.07 -25.01
CA LEU A 52 2.77 22.46 -23.78
C LEU A 52 2.52 21.52 -22.59
N LEU A 53 1.48 20.67 -22.61
CA LEU A 53 1.29 19.65 -21.57
C LEU A 53 2.44 18.66 -21.51
N ARG A 54 3.12 18.40 -22.63
CA ARG A 54 4.23 17.45 -22.74
C ARG A 54 5.59 18.06 -22.43
N GLU A 55 5.64 19.38 -22.30
CA GLU A 55 6.85 20.11 -21.93
C GLU A 55 7.08 20.03 -20.42
N ASN A 56 8.35 20.07 -20.01
CA ASN A 56 8.72 20.02 -18.59
C ASN A 56 8.47 21.38 -17.89
N LEU A 57 7.19 21.70 -17.68
CA LEU A 57 6.77 22.96 -17.08
C LEU A 57 6.89 22.95 -15.56
N GLY A 58 7.47 24.02 -15.02
CA GLY A 58 7.47 24.27 -13.58
C GLY A 58 6.05 24.51 -13.01
N PRO A 59 5.85 24.41 -11.68
CA PRO A 59 4.55 24.59 -11.05
C PRO A 59 3.83 25.91 -11.40
N PRO A 60 4.50 27.09 -11.44
CA PRO A 60 3.86 28.34 -11.83
C PRO A 60 3.36 28.29 -13.28
N ALA A 61 4.18 27.79 -14.22
CA ALA A 61 3.82 27.70 -15.63
C ALA A 61 2.63 26.76 -15.88
N ARG A 62 2.59 25.62 -15.19
CA ARG A 62 1.43 24.70 -15.23
C ARG A 62 0.13 25.38 -14.81
N ARG A 63 0.14 26.18 -13.74
CA ARG A 63 -1.05 26.90 -13.28
C ARG A 63 -1.52 27.95 -14.28
N VAL A 64 -0.59 28.68 -14.90
CA VAL A 64 -0.95 29.69 -15.91
C VAL A 64 -1.48 29.01 -17.17
N LEU A 65 -0.84 27.93 -17.65
CA LEU A 65 -1.32 27.10 -18.76
C LEU A 65 -2.77 26.62 -18.52
N ALA A 66 -3.03 26.05 -17.35
CA ALA A 66 -4.35 25.57 -16.94
C ALA A 66 -5.41 26.68 -16.97
N ARG A 67 -5.10 27.86 -16.43
CA ARG A 67 -5.99 29.03 -16.48
C ARG A 67 -6.21 29.53 -17.90
N CYS A 68 -5.18 29.48 -18.76
CA CYS A 68 -5.29 29.87 -20.15
C CYS A 68 -6.26 28.96 -20.91
N LEU A 69 -6.10 27.64 -20.82
CA LEU A 69 -7.02 26.67 -21.42
C LEU A 69 -8.46 26.84 -20.91
N ALA A 70 -8.63 26.97 -19.59
CA ALA A 70 -9.95 27.16 -19.00
C ALA A 70 -10.61 28.48 -19.42
N THR A 71 -9.83 29.56 -19.57
CA THR A 71 -10.36 30.86 -20.03
C THR A 71 -10.67 30.85 -21.52
N LEU A 72 -9.84 30.19 -22.32
CA LEU A 72 -10.04 30.03 -23.76
C LEU A 72 -11.39 29.38 -24.05
N PHE A 73 -11.71 28.25 -23.42
CA PHE A 73 -13.01 27.58 -23.60
C PHE A 73 -14.19 28.30 -22.92
N SER A 74 -13.92 29.27 -22.04
CA SER A 74 -14.96 30.06 -21.38
C SER A 74 -15.40 31.26 -22.23
N VAL A 75 -14.50 31.81 -23.06
CA VAL A 75 -14.77 33.00 -23.90
C VAL A 75 -14.96 32.61 -25.37
N GLY A 76 -14.27 31.57 -25.81
CA GLY A 76 -14.29 31.05 -27.17
C GLY A 76 -15.35 29.96 -27.40
N ASP A 77 -15.20 29.24 -28.51
CA ASP A 77 -16.04 28.07 -28.81
C ASP A 77 -15.69 26.85 -27.93
N THR A 78 -16.60 25.89 -27.82
CA THR A 78 -16.40 24.66 -27.04
C THR A 78 -16.11 23.44 -27.91
N PHE A 79 -15.84 23.62 -29.21
CA PHE A 79 -15.76 22.52 -30.17
C PHE A 79 -14.66 21.51 -29.80
N LEU A 80 -13.48 22.02 -29.39
CA LEU A 80 -12.33 21.20 -29.01
C LEU A 80 -12.26 20.86 -27.51
N LEU A 81 -13.30 21.18 -26.73
CA LEU A 81 -13.29 21.05 -25.29
C LEU A 81 -13.12 19.58 -24.86
N PHE A 82 -13.99 18.70 -25.35
CA PHE A 82 -13.96 17.29 -24.98
C PHE A 82 -12.71 16.58 -25.52
N ASP A 83 -12.23 16.94 -26.71
CA ASP A 83 -10.96 16.42 -27.24
C ASP A 83 -9.78 16.79 -26.34
N THR A 84 -9.77 18.01 -25.81
CA THR A 84 -8.74 18.48 -24.87
C THR A 84 -8.82 17.74 -23.54
N VAL A 85 -10.04 17.51 -23.03
CA VAL A 85 -10.27 16.72 -21.81
C VAL A 85 -9.81 15.28 -21.98
N ASN A 86 -10.15 14.64 -23.10
CA ASN A 86 -9.76 13.27 -23.41
C ASN A 86 -8.23 13.14 -23.48
N LYS A 87 -7.54 14.07 -24.16
CA LYS A 87 -6.06 14.11 -24.19
C LYS A 87 -5.45 14.23 -22.79
N CYS A 88 -6.04 15.03 -21.90
CA CYS A 88 -5.57 15.14 -20.52
C CYS A 88 -5.81 13.83 -19.74
N ASN A 89 -6.98 13.19 -19.91
CA ASN A 89 -7.27 11.90 -19.29
C ASN A 89 -6.33 10.80 -19.80
N ASP A 90 -5.99 10.80 -21.09
CA ASP A 90 -5.06 9.83 -21.66
C ASP A 90 -3.65 9.98 -21.07
N ILE A 91 -3.17 11.21 -20.87
CA ILE A 91 -1.91 11.49 -20.16
C ILE A 91 -1.96 10.94 -18.73
N ILE A 92 -3.08 11.13 -18.02
CA ILE A 92 -3.23 10.67 -16.63
C ILE A 92 -3.20 9.14 -16.53
N LYS A 93 -3.77 8.43 -17.51
CA LYS A 93 -3.85 6.97 -17.55
C LYS A 93 -2.52 6.27 -17.82
N VAL A 94 -1.54 6.96 -18.40
CA VAL A 94 -0.24 6.36 -18.69
C VAL A 94 0.40 5.83 -17.40
N LYS A 95 0.82 4.56 -17.44
CA LYS A 95 1.48 3.88 -16.31
C LYS A 95 3.00 4.04 -16.38
N ASP A 96 3.44 5.28 -16.46
CA ASP A 96 4.86 5.65 -16.42
C ASP A 96 5.14 6.37 -15.09
N ASP A 97 5.80 5.66 -14.18
CA ASP A 97 6.19 6.16 -12.86
C ASP A 97 7.58 6.81 -12.86
N SER A 98 8.17 7.05 -14.03
CA SER A 98 9.46 7.76 -14.13
C SER A 98 9.33 9.20 -13.62
N PRO A 99 10.34 9.72 -12.91
CA PRO A 99 10.36 11.13 -12.48
C PRO A 99 10.23 12.12 -13.65
N SER A 100 10.65 11.73 -14.85
CA SER A 100 10.52 12.51 -16.09
C SER A 100 9.08 12.67 -16.58
N TYR A 101 8.20 11.70 -16.32
CA TYR A 101 6.80 11.76 -16.78
C TYR A 101 5.88 12.51 -15.80
N LEU A 102 6.29 12.62 -14.53
CA LEU A 102 5.52 13.27 -13.47
C LEU A 102 5.11 14.72 -13.80
N PRO A 103 5.98 15.61 -14.34
CA PRO A 103 5.61 16.97 -14.72
C PRO A 103 4.45 17.03 -15.73
N THR A 104 4.50 16.18 -16.76
CA THR A 104 3.47 16.04 -17.80
C THR A 104 2.13 15.61 -17.20
N ARG A 105 2.15 14.59 -16.33
CA ARG A 105 0.96 14.12 -15.62
C ARG A 105 0.35 15.23 -14.76
N LEU A 106 1.18 15.95 -13.99
CA LEU A 106 0.73 17.04 -13.14
C LEU A 106 0.22 18.25 -13.93
N ALA A 107 0.75 18.52 -15.13
CA ALA A 107 0.24 19.55 -16.03
C ALA A 107 -1.19 19.23 -16.47
N ALA A 108 -1.45 18.00 -16.92
CA ALA A 108 -2.78 17.53 -17.30
C ALA A 108 -3.79 17.61 -16.15
N ILE A 109 -3.39 17.17 -14.94
CA ILE A 109 -4.23 17.26 -13.73
C ILE A 109 -4.58 18.72 -13.41
N CYS A 110 -3.58 19.62 -13.46
CA CYS A 110 -3.80 21.05 -13.21
C CYS A 110 -4.77 21.66 -14.23
N CYS A 111 -4.62 21.32 -15.52
CA CYS A 111 -5.49 21.81 -16.59
C CYS A 111 -6.93 21.35 -16.41
N LEU A 112 -7.15 20.05 -16.18
CA LEU A 112 -8.49 19.53 -15.89
C LEU A 112 -9.09 20.21 -14.66
N GLY A 113 -8.32 20.37 -13.58
CA GLY A 113 -8.77 21.04 -12.36
C GLY A 113 -9.29 22.46 -12.62
N SER A 114 -8.50 23.30 -13.31
CA SER A 114 -8.93 24.66 -13.66
C SER A 114 -10.10 24.70 -14.66
N MET A 115 -10.17 23.73 -15.57
CA MET A 115 -11.29 23.61 -16.51
C MET A 115 -12.59 23.24 -15.78
N TYR A 116 -12.58 22.26 -14.86
CA TYR A 116 -13.74 21.93 -14.04
C TYR A 116 -14.18 23.10 -13.16
N GLU A 117 -13.23 23.81 -12.54
CA GLU A 117 -13.51 24.97 -11.70
C GLU A 117 -14.19 26.10 -12.48
N LYS A 118 -13.68 26.43 -13.67
CA LYS A 118 -14.16 27.59 -14.44
C LYS A 118 -15.37 27.29 -15.34
N LEU A 119 -15.41 26.11 -15.97
CA LEU A 119 -16.41 25.77 -16.99
C LEU A 119 -17.63 25.06 -16.39
N GLY A 120 -17.50 24.46 -15.21
CA GLY A 120 -18.59 23.82 -14.48
C GLY A 120 -19.39 22.84 -15.35
N ARG A 121 -20.69 23.13 -15.54
CA ARG A 121 -21.63 22.24 -16.27
C ARG A 121 -21.22 21.99 -17.73
N MET A 122 -20.44 22.88 -18.36
CA MET A 122 -19.98 22.67 -19.74
C MET A 122 -19.07 21.45 -19.90
N MET A 123 -18.47 20.96 -18.80
CA MET A 123 -17.63 19.77 -18.79
C MET A 123 -18.43 18.45 -18.86
N GLY A 124 -19.76 18.50 -18.75
CA GLY A 124 -20.61 17.31 -18.84
C GLY A 124 -20.25 16.23 -17.81
N ARG A 125 -20.31 14.95 -18.23
CA ARG A 125 -19.97 13.78 -17.38
C ARG A 125 -18.50 13.35 -17.45
N SER A 126 -17.63 14.14 -18.08
CA SER A 126 -16.20 13.82 -18.20
C SER A 126 -15.50 13.64 -16.85
N TYR A 127 -16.05 14.24 -15.78
CA TYR A 127 -15.55 14.09 -14.42
C TYR A 127 -15.56 12.64 -13.93
N GLU A 128 -16.49 11.80 -14.39
CA GLU A 128 -16.58 10.40 -13.93
C GLU A 128 -15.30 9.63 -14.26
N GLU A 129 -14.80 9.82 -15.49
CA GLU A 129 -13.54 9.23 -15.94
C GLU A 129 -12.34 9.86 -15.21
N THR A 130 -12.27 11.20 -15.18
CA THR A 130 -11.15 11.90 -14.54
C THR A 130 -11.03 11.52 -13.05
N VAL A 131 -12.13 11.53 -12.31
CA VAL A 131 -12.15 11.14 -10.89
C VAL A 131 -11.76 9.69 -10.72
N THR A 132 -12.25 8.79 -11.57
CA THR A 132 -11.88 7.36 -11.53
C THR A 132 -10.38 7.14 -11.73
N ASN A 133 -9.74 7.92 -12.60
CA ASN A 133 -8.30 7.83 -12.84
C ASN A 133 -7.48 8.43 -11.67
N LEU A 134 -7.97 9.50 -11.04
CA LEU A 134 -7.23 10.22 -10.00
C LEU A 134 -7.43 9.66 -8.59
N VAL A 135 -8.56 9.02 -8.30
CA VAL A 135 -8.94 8.62 -6.93
C VAL A 135 -7.89 7.75 -6.25
N ARG A 136 -7.24 6.85 -6.99
CA ARG A 136 -6.20 5.96 -6.42
C ARG A 136 -4.94 6.73 -6.07
N GLY A 137 -4.48 7.62 -6.95
CA GLY A 137 -3.33 8.49 -6.70
C GLY A 137 -3.57 9.46 -5.54
N VAL A 138 -4.76 10.04 -5.45
CA VAL A 138 -5.15 10.91 -4.33
C VAL A 138 -5.15 10.15 -3.01
N ARG A 139 -5.71 8.94 -2.98
CA ARG A 139 -5.68 8.07 -1.79
C ARG A 139 -4.26 7.69 -1.37
N ALA A 140 -3.38 7.39 -2.33
CA ALA A 140 -1.98 7.07 -2.06
C ALA A 140 -1.23 8.29 -1.49
N ALA A 141 -1.42 9.47 -2.08
CA ALA A 141 -0.86 10.72 -1.58
C ALA A 141 -1.35 11.03 -0.16
N ALA A 142 -2.67 10.87 0.10
CA ALA A 142 -3.24 11.04 1.43
C ALA A 142 -2.63 10.07 2.45
N ALA A 143 -2.38 8.81 2.06
CA ALA A 143 -1.72 7.83 2.93
C ALA A 143 -0.28 8.24 3.28
N HIS A 144 0.51 8.72 2.31
CA HIS A 144 1.87 9.21 2.56
C HIS A 144 1.90 10.47 3.43
N VAL A 145 0.97 11.40 3.21
CA VAL A 145 0.85 12.61 4.04
C VAL A 145 0.48 12.23 5.47
N LEU A 146 -0.53 11.37 5.65
CA LEU A 146 -0.92 10.89 6.98
C LEU A 146 0.25 10.20 7.68
N ARG A 147 0.99 9.32 6.99
CA ARG A 147 2.20 8.68 7.51
C ARG A 147 3.23 9.69 8.00
N SER A 148 3.46 10.75 7.23
CA SER A 148 4.42 11.80 7.58
C SER A 148 3.96 12.64 8.79
N MET A 149 2.65 12.73 9.01
CA MET A 149 2.06 13.43 10.15
C MET A 149 1.95 12.57 11.41
N LEU A 150 1.99 11.23 11.32
CA LEU A 150 1.84 10.34 12.48
C LEU A 150 2.76 10.68 13.66
N PRO A 151 4.06 10.98 13.47
CA PRO A 151 4.95 11.31 14.60
C PRO A 151 4.57 12.62 15.33
N LEU A 152 3.76 13.47 14.70
CA LEU A 152 3.31 14.75 15.25
C LEU A 152 1.95 14.62 15.97
N GLN A 153 1.29 13.48 15.85
CA GLN A 153 -0.06 13.26 16.38
C GLN A 153 -0.02 12.44 17.68
N LYS A 154 -0.80 12.86 18.67
CA LYS A 154 -1.10 12.03 19.84
C LYS A 154 -2.23 11.07 19.50
N LEU A 155 -1.88 9.87 19.09
CA LEU A 155 -2.84 8.84 18.70
C LEU A 155 -3.53 8.23 19.92
N THR A 156 -4.86 8.21 19.91
CA THR A 156 -5.67 7.40 20.82
C THR A 156 -5.92 6.01 20.23
N ALA A 157 -6.36 5.05 21.05
CA ALA A 157 -6.76 3.72 20.56
C ALA A 157 -7.86 3.81 19.48
N THR A 158 -8.81 4.73 19.65
CA THR A 158 -9.88 4.99 18.67
C THR A 158 -9.34 5.54 17.35
N ASP A 159 -8.29 6.37 17.38
CA ASP A 159 -7.66 6.89 16.16
C ASP A 159 -6.94 5.77 15.40
N VAL A 160 -6.23 4.90 16.12
CA VAL A 160 -5.54 3.74 15.52
C VAL A 160 -6.54 2.83 14.83
N ASP A 161 -7.64 2.48 15.49
CA ASP A 161 -8.69 1.65 14.91
C ASP A 161 -9.33 2.34 13.70
N ALA A 162 -9.65 3.63 13.78
CA ALA A 162 -10.27 4.38 12.68
C ALA A 162 -9.36 4.46 11.45
N ILE A 163 -8.07 4.75 11.63
CA ILE A 163 -7.08 4.84 10.55
C ILE A 163 -6.85 3.44 9.96
N ALA A 164 -6.69 2.41 10.78
CA ALA A 164 -6.51 1.03 10.32
C ALA A 164 -7.73 0.56 9.50
N ALA A 165 -8.95 0.84 9.99
CA ALA A 165 -10.18 0.52 9.28
C ALA A 165 -10.23 1.20 7.90
N ALA A 166 -9.88 2.49 7.83
CA ALA A 166 -9.87 3.26 6.59
C ALA A 166 -8.85 2.71 5.59
N CYS A 167 -7.65 2.37 6.07
CA CYS A 167 -6.61 1.73 5.27
C CYS A 167 -7.08 0.39 4.68
N LEU A 168 -7.70 -0.46 5.49
CA LEU A 168 -8.17 -1.77 5.05
C LEU A 168 -9.35 -1.69 4.08
N ARG A 169 -10.24 -0.70 4.23
CA ARG A 169 -11.27 -0.40 3.20
C ARG A 169 -10.64 0.12 1.91
N ALA A 170 -9.61 0.97 2.00
CA ALA A 170 -8.91 1.49 0.83
C ALA A 170 -8.06 0.43 0.11
N ALA A 171 -7.72 -0.67 0.79
CA ALA A 171 -6.97 -1.79 0.21
C ALA A 171 -7.78 -2.57 -0.85
N HIS A 172 -9.09 -2.37 -0.97
CA HIS A 172 -9.88 -2.93 -2.05
C HIS A 172 -11.04 -2.00 -2.49
N PRO A 173 -11.12 -1.58 -3.76
CA PRO A 173 -10.20 -1.88 -4.86
C PRO A 173 -8.93 -1.00 -4.80
N SER A 174 -7.75 -1.60 -4.98
CA SER A 174 -6.46 -0.89 -5.00
C SER A 174 -5.57 -1.37 -6.15
N ASP A 175 -4.69 -0.49 -6.64
CA ASP A 175 -3.58 -0.88 -7.52
C ASP A 175 -2.30 -1.11 -6.70
N TYR A 176 -1.20 -1.47 -7.36
CA TYR A 176 0.07 -1.73 -6.69
C TYR A 176 0.56 -0.53 -5.85
N GLN A 177 0.51 0.68 -6.42
CA GLN A 177 1.01 1.89 -5.76
C GLN A 177 0.17 2.25 -4.53
N LEU A 178 -1.16 2.19 -4.63
CA LEU A 178 -2.03 2.41 -3.49
C LEU A 178 -1.83 1.35 -2.40
N ARG A 179 -1.61 0.09 -2.77
CA ARG A 179 -1.29 -0.97 -1.78
C ARG A 179 -0.01 -0.68 -1.02
N CYS A 180 1.05 -0.28 -1.70
CA CYS A 180 2.31 0.09 -1.06
C CYS A 180 2.12 1.26 -0.09
N ALA A 181 1.46 2.34 -0.53
CA ALA A 181 1.20 3.51 0.30
C ALA A 181 0.37 3.18 1.56
N ILE A 182 -0.67 2.33 1.42
CA ILE A 182 -1.49 1.86 2.54
C ILE A 182 -0.67 0.99 3.49
N ALA A 183 0.13 0.06 2.97
CA ALA A 183 0.95 -0.84 3.78
C ALA A 183 2.02 -0.08 4.58
N GLU A 184 2.66 0.92 3.97
CA GLU A 184 3.58 1.82 4.65
C GLU A 184 2.90 2.60 5.78
N LEU A 185 1.71 3.14 5.52
CA LEU A 185 0.92 3.87 6.52
C LEU A 185 0.52 2.95 7.68
N LEU A 186 -0.02 1.75 7.41
CA LEU A 186 -0.38 0.77 8.45
C LEU A 186 0.84 0.36 9.27
N GLY A 187 1.97 0.08 8.61
CA GLY A 187 3.21 -0.27 9.29
C GLY A 187 3.70 0.85 10.20
N ALA A 188 3.67 2.10 9.73
CA ALA A 188 4.06 3.27 10.51
C ALA A 188 3.09 3.55 11.67
N LEU A 189 1.78 3.37 11.45
CA LEU A 189 0.75 3.51 12.47
C LEU A 189 0.99 2.55 13.63
N PHE A 190 1.18 1.26 13.33
CA PHE A 190 1.44 0.26 14.37
C PHE A 190 2.78 0.47 15.05
N ALA A 191 3.81 0.95 14.34
CA ALA A 191 5.09 1.30 14.96
C ALA A 191 4.94 2.47 15.95
N ALA A 192 4.16 3.50 15.58
CA ALA A 192 3.88 4.64 16.44
C ALA A 192 3.17 4.23 17.74
N THR A 193 2.33 3.17 17.73
CA THR A 193 1.70 2.68 18.96
C THR A 193 2.68 1.98 19.92
N GLN A 194 3.79 1.46 19.40
CA GLN A 194 4.82 0.79 20.20
C GLN A 194 5.85 1.75 20.80
N ALA A 195 6.08 2.89 20.13
CA ALA A 195 7.12 3.87 20.45
C ALA A 195 6.86 4.75 21.69
N GLY A 196 5.96 4.33 22.60
CA GLY A 196 5.38 5.15 23.68
C GLY A 196 6.31 6.18 24.31
N ASP A 197 5.79 7.40 24.50
CA ASP A 197 6.49 8.58 25.02
C ASP A 197 7.48 8.24 26.14
N ALA A 198 8.76 8.54 25.91
CA ALA A 198 9.81 8.46 26.92
C ALA A 198 9.65 9.49 28.07
N THR A 199 8.58 10.29 28.08
CA THR A 199 8.40 11.45 28.96
C THR A 199 7.10 11.49 29.78
N SER A 200 6.25 10.45 29.79
CA SER A 200 4.97 10.51 30.53
C SER A 200 4.76 9.35 31.53
N ILE A 201 4.60 9.71 32.80
CA ILE A 201 4.41 8.84 33.98
C ILE A 201 3.01 8.18 34.05
N THR A 202 2.14 8.35 33.04
CA THR A 202 0.77 7.78 33.06
C THR A 202 0.54 6.75 31.95
N THR A 203 0.54 5.48 32.35
CA THR A 203 0.54 4.23 31.56
C THR A 203 -0.74 3.90 30.76
N LYS A 204 -1.65 4.85 30.48
CA LYS A 204 -3.00 4.51 29.99
C LYS A 204 -3.20 4.46 28.47
N ASN A 205 -2.24 4.92 27.65
CA ASN A 205 -2.42 4.99 26.19
C ASN A 205 -1.49 4.08 25.37
N LYS A 206 -0.72 3.19 26.00
CA LYS A 206 0.19 2.29 25.27
C LYS A 206 -0.59 1.07 24.77
N LEU A 207 -0.83 1.00 23.47
CA LEU A 207 -1.33 -0.21 22.84
C LEU A 207 -0.14 -1.20 22.75
N GLY A 208 -0.19 -2.28 23.53
CA GLY A 208 0.86 -3.30 23.51
C GLY A 208 1.04 -3.92 22.11
N MET A 209 2.16 -4.61 21.90
CA MET A 209 2.43 -5.37 20.68
C MET A 209 1.32 -6.39 20.34
N PRO A 210 0.76 -7.17 21.30
CA PRO A 210 -0.25 -8.17 20.96
C PRO A 210 -1.54 -7.59 20.36
N PRO A 211 -2.12 -6.48 20.89
CA PRO A 211 -3.26 -5.83 20.21
C PRO A 211 -2.96 -5.39 18.77
N ALA A 212 -1.82 -4.77 18.49
CA ALA A 212 -1.48 -4.32 17.13
C ALA A 212 -1.36 -5.50 16.15
N LEU A 213 -0.70 -6.58 16.58
CA LEU A 213 -0.57 -7.81 15.80
C LEU A 213 -1.92 -8.50 15.58
N ASN A 214 -2.81 -8.50 16.59
CA ASN A 214 -4.17 -9.03 16.48
C ASN A 214 -5.02 -8.28 15.44
N LEU A 215 -4.85 -6.95 15.33
CA LEU A 215 -5.51 -6.14 14.31
C LEU A 215 -5.08 -6.56 12.89
N LEU A 216 -3.77 -6.69 12.67
CA LEU A 216 -3.22 -7.19 11.40
C LEU A 216 -3.65 -8.63 11.10
N MET A 217 -3.73 -9.50 12.12
CA MET A 217 -4.21 -10.86 11.95
C MET A 217 -5.70 -10.90 11.59
N GLY A 218 -6.52 -10.09 12.25
CA GLY A 218 -7.93 -9.94 11.91
C GLY A 218 -8.11 -9.51 10.44
N ALA A 219 -7.31 -8.54 10.00
CA ALA A 219 -7.32 -8.06 8.61
C ALA A 219 -6.90 -9.15 7.61
N PHE A 220 -5.87 -9.94 7.93
CA PHE A 220 -5.39 -11.03 7.09
C PHE A 220 -6.40 -12.18 6.96
N LEU A 221 -7.07 -12.53 8.05
CA LEU A 221 -7.96 -13.69 8.13
C LEU A 221 -9.42 -13.41 7.75
N ARG A 222 -9.90 -12.17 7.92
CA ARG A 222 -11.31 -11.81 7.69
C ARG A 222 -11.52 -10.76 6.59
N GLY A 223 -10.45 -10.11 6.13
CA GLY A 223 -10.55 -8.98 5.21
C GLY A 223 -11.03 -7.70 5.91
N GLY A 224 -10.78 -6.55 5.27
CA GLY A 224 -10.98 -5.23 5.87
C GLY A 224 -12.41 -4.85 6.25
N THR A 225 -13.41 -5.55 5.73
CA THR A 225 -14.84 -5.25 5.93
C THR A 225 -15.37 -5.73 7.27
N SER A 226 -14.79 -6.76 7.88
CA SER A 226 -15.22 -7.28 9.20
C SER A 226 -14.66 -6.49 10.39
N PHE A 227 -13.85 -5.45 10.14
CA PHE A 227 -13.24 -4.65 11.19
C PHE A 227 -14.22 -3.66 11.84
N LEU A 228 -15.26 -3.26 11.11
CA LEU A 228 -16.32 -2.41 11.62
C LEU A 228 -17.56 -3.28 11.88
N LYS A 229 -17.99 -3.33 13.14
CA LYS A 229 -19.34 -3.71 13.60
C LYS A 229 -20.29 -4.24 12.51
N GLY A 230 -20.55 -5.55 12.53
CA GLY A 230 -21.89 -6.10 12.30
C GLY A 230 -22.58 -5.94 10.94
N GLU A 231 -21.96 -5.38 9.90
CA GLU A 231 -22.61 -5.36 8.58
C GLU A 231 -22.46 -6.71 7.87
N ILE A 232 -23.54 -7.48 7.96
CA ILE A 232 -23.84 -8.69 7.21
C ILE A 232 -24.07 -8.30 5.74
N ILE A 233 -23.04 -7.83 5.04
CA ILE A 233 -23.05 -7.85 3.59
C ILE A 233 -22.34 -9.14 3.18
N LYS A 234 -23.15 -10.13 2.80
CA LYS A 234 -22.72 -11.36 2.13
C LYS A 234 -22.06 -11.01 0.79
N SER A 235 -20.83 -10.50 0.80
CA SER A 235 -19.98 -10.43 -0.40
C SER A 235 -18.87 -11.47 -0.25
N GLY A 236 -19.10 -12.68 -0.77
CA GLY A 236 -18.10 -13.74 -0.95
C GLY A 236 -17.41 -14.22 0.33
N SER A 237 -17.61 -15.48 0.71
CA SER A 237 -17.01 -16.14 1.88
C SER A 237 -15.47 -16.29 1.86
N GLY A 238 -14.76 -15.62 0.95
CA GLY A 238 -13.31 -15.67 0.79
C GLY A 238 -12.66 -14.32 1.07
N VAL A 239 -11.55 -14.33 1.82
CA VAL A 239 -10.77 -13.11 2.05
C VAL A 239 -10.20 -12.61 0.72
N ASN A 240 -10.34 -11.31 0.47
CA ASN A 240 -9.78 -10.70 -0.72
C ASN A 240 -8.24 -10.82 -0.73
N ARG A 241 -7.70 -11.44 -1.80
CA ARG A 241 -6.25 -11.67 -1.96
C ARG A 241 -5.43 -10.39 -1.96
N GLU A 242 -5.96 -9.30 -2.52
CA GLU A 242 -5.27 -8.00 -2.54
C GLU A 242 -5.11 -7.42 -1.14
N VAL A 243 -6.13 -7.61 -0.28
CA VAL A 243 -6.06 -7.20 1.13
C VAL A 243 -5.00 -8.02 1.87
N ARG A 244 -4.92 -9.35 1.63
CA ARG A 244 -3.86 -10.19 2.21
C ARG A 244 -2.48 -9.71 1.82
N VAL A 245 -2.26 -9.35 0.55
CA VAL A 245 -0.98 -8.78 0.09
C VAL A 245 -0.68 -7.47 0.80
N CYS A 246 -1.64 -6.55 0.86
CA CYS A 246 -1.48 -5.27 1.56
C CYS A 246 -1.08 -5.47 3.03
N VAL A 247 -1.80 -6.35 3.75
CA VAL A 247 -1.50 -6.68 5.15
C VAL A 247 -0.13 -7.35 5.31
N THR A 248 0.26 -8.20 4.36
CA THR A 248 1.59 -8.83 4.32
C THR A 248 2.70 -7.78 4.21
N HIS A 249 2.56 -6.79 3.33
CA HIS A 249 3.49 -5.67 3.25
C HIS A 249 3.45 -4.79 4.52
N ALA A 250 2.27 -4.64 5.15
CA ALA A 250 2.15 -3.87 6.39
C ALA A 250 2.93 -4.51 7.56
N TYR A 251 2.94 -5.85 7.68
CA TYR A 251 3.79 -6.56 8.65
C TYR A 251 5.27 -6.24 8.47
N VAL A 252 5.77 -6.30 7.24
CA VAL A 252 7.17 -6.01 6.93
C VAL A 252 7.50 -4.55 7.24
N ASN A 253 6.67 -3.61 6.80
CA ASN A 253 6.85 -2.17 7.08
C ASN A 253 6.79 -1.87 8.59
N PHE A 254 5.90 -2.51 9.33
CA PHE A 254 5.83 -2.37 10.79
C PHE A 254 7.16 -2.73 11.44
N VAL A 255 7.69 -3.92 11.15
CA VAL A 255 8.95 -4.39 11.74
C VAL A 255 10.12 -3.51 11.27
N GLN A 256 10.14 -3.11 9.99
CA GLN A 256 11.15 -2.19 9.45
C GLN A 256 11.19 -0.85 10.19
N ASN A 257 10.02 -0.28 10.52
CA ASN A 257 9.94 0.96 11.28
C ASN A 257 10.39 0.78 12.76
N MET A 258 10.20 -0.40 13.34
CA MET A 258 10.66 -0.70 14.71
C MET A 258 12.17 -1.01 14.79
N GLY A 259 12.75 -1.56 13.71
CA GLY A 259 14.16 -1.90 13.59
C GLY A 259 14.54 -3.29 14.12
N GLY A 260 15.75 -3.74 13.76
CA GLY A 260 16.25 -5.09 14.07
C GLY A 260 16.40 -5.37 15.57
N VAL A 261 16.87 -4.40 16.35
CA VAL A 261 17.03 -4.54 17.81
C VAL A 261 15.69 -4.79 18.51
N TRP A 262 14.62 -4.12 18.06
CA TRP A 262 13.29 -4.37 18.58
C TRP A 262 12.81 -5.78 18.22
N LEU A 263 13.07 -6.23 16.98
CA LEU A 263 12.70 -7.56 16.52
C LEU A 263 13.40 -8.67 17.32
N GLU A 264 14.70 -8.52 17.60
CA GLU A 264 15.45 -9.48 18.44
C GLU A 264 14.85 -9.62 19.84
N ARG A 265 14.43 -8.51 20.45
CA ARG A 265 13.81 -8.50 21.79
C ARG A 265 12.42 -9.13 21.82
N ASN A 266 11.70 -9.11 20.71
CA ASN A 266 10.32 -9.58 20.61
C ASN A 266 10.19 -10.78 19.66
N MET A 267 11.30 -11.50 19.41
CA MET A 267 11.42 -12.55 18.40
C MET A 267 10.34 -13.61 18.57
N THR A 268 10.30 -14.23 19.75
CA THR A 268 9.41 -15.35 20.05
C THR A 268 7.93 -14.96 19.88
N THR A 269 7.54 -13.76 20.36
CA THR A 269 6.16 -13.27 20.22
C THR A 269 5.80 -13.00 18.76
N PHE A 270 6.69 -12.36 18.00
CA PHE A 270 6.46 -12.08 16.58
C PHE A 270 6.38 -13.37 15.75
N LEU A 271 7.28 -14.31 16.01
CA LEU A 271 7.42 -15.55 15.26
C LEU A 271 6.24 -16.48 15.54
N ASN A 272 5.83 -16.66 16.79
CA ASN A 272 4.60 -17.39 17.14
C ASN A 272 3.37 -16.78 16.46
N HIS A 273 3.22 -15.45 16.51
CA HIS A 273 2.11 -14.76 15.85
C HIS A 273 2.05 -15.00 14.34
N VAL A 274 3.21 -14.91 13.66
CA VAL A 274 3.30 -15.10 12.21
C VAL A 274 3.05 -16.57 11.82
N LEU A 275 3.45 -17.52 12.66
CA LEU A 275 3.15 -18.94 12.44
C LEU A 275 1.69 -19.29 12.74
N ASP A 276 1.08 -18.65 13.73
CA ASP A 276 -0.34 -18.80 14.05
C ASP A 276 -1.24 -18.32 12.90
N LEU A 277 -0.80 -17.32 12.13
CA LEU A 277 -1.51 -16.88 10.92
C LEU A 277 -1.69 -18.00 9.90
N VAL A 278 -0.63 -18.76 9.61
CA VAL A 278 -0.69 -19.85 8.62
C VAL A 278 -1.27 -21.13 9.20
N ALA A 279 -1.18 -21.32 10.52
CA ALA A 279 -1.88 -22.38 11.25
C ALA A 279 -3.39 -22.17 11.27
N ASN A 280 -3.86 -20.93 11.14
CA ASN A 280 -5.28 -20.63 11.24
C ASN A 280 -6.09 -21.29 10.11
N PRO A 281 -7.16 -22.05 10.42
CA PRO A 281 -7.99 -22.69 9.40
C PRO A 281 -8.60 -21.70 8.39
N LYS A 282 -8.85 -20.44 8.78
CA LYS A 282 -9.36 -19.40 7.88
C LYS A 282 -8.33 -18.90 6.87
N ALA A 283 -7.04 -19.06 7.15
CA ALA A 283 -5.98 -18.78 6.19
C ALA A 283 -5.87 -19.87 5.12
N ALA A 284 -6.34 -21.09 5.42
CA ALA A 284 -6.23 -22.30 4.62
C ALA A 284 -7.61 -22.91 4.27
N SER A 285 -8.63 -22.07 4.04
CA SER A 285 -9.99 -22.49 3.68
C SER A 285 -10.08 -23.34 2.41
N SER A 286 -9.09 -23.20 1.52
CA SER A 286 -8.92 -24.02 0.32
C SER A 286 -7.43 -24.30 0.11
N HIS A 287 -7.09 -25.31 -0.70
CA HIS A 287 -5.69 -25.58 -1.07
C HIS A 287 -5.02 -24.34 -1.69
N VAL A 288 -5.73 -23.60 -2.55
CA VAL A 288 -5.22 -22.38 -3.17
C VAL A 288 -4.94 -21.30 -2.12
N ASP A 289 -5.85 -21.10 -1.17
CA ASP A 289 -5.66 -20.12 -0.09
C ASP A 289 -4.53 -20.52 0.85
N ALA A 290 -4.35 -21.83 1.10
CA ALA A 290 -3.24 -22.35 1.89
C ALA A 290 -1.88 -22.06 1.22
N VAL A 291 -1.74 -22.35 -0.08
CA VAL A 291 -0.52 -22.02 -0.84
C VAL A 291 -0.27 -20.51 -0.86
N TYR A 292 -1.33 -19.71 -1.04
CA TYR A 292 -1.22 -18.25 -1.08
C TYR A 292 -0.79 -17.66 0.28
N SER A 293 -1.39 -18.12 1.37
CA SER A 293 -1.03 -17.71 2.73
C SER A 293 0.41 -18.09 3.07
N ARG A 294 0.87 -19.29 2.69
CA ARG A 294 2.28 -19.69 2.84
C ARG A 294 3.22 -18.73 2.12
N LYS A 295 2.91 -18.33 0.89
CA LYS A 295 3.71 -17.32 0.15
C LYS A 295 3.76 -15.97 0.88
N CYS A 296 2.64 -15.54 1.46
CA CYS A 296 2.60 -14.31 2.27
C CYS A 296 3.48 -14.41 3.52
N ILE A 297 3.34 -15.50 4.28
CA ILE A 297 4.14 -15.72 5.49
C ILE A 297 5.63 -15.84 5.18
N ASN A 298 6.00 -16.58 4.13
CA ASN A 298 7.38 -16.66 3.67
C ASN A 298 7.94 -15.28 3.31
N TYR A 299 7.14 -14.43 2.65
CA TYR A 299 7.54 -13.06 2.35
C TYR A 299 7.78 -12.24 3.63
N ILE A 300 6.94 -12.37 4.65
CA ILE A 300 7.13 -11.70 5.95
C ILE A 300 8.45 -12.15 6.56
N LEU A 301 8.63 -13.45 6.80
CA LEU A 301 9.80 -14.01 7.47
C LEU A 301 11.10 -13.67 6.72
N ARG A 302 11.10 -13.76 5.39
CA ARG A 302 12.29 -13.41 4.58
C ARG A 302 12.66 -11.93 4.71
N ASN A 303 11.68 -11.02 4.65
CA ASN A 303 11.95 -9.58 4.66
C ASN A 303 12.10 -8.98 6.07
N THR A 304 11.75 -9.73 7.12
CA THR A 304 12.02 -9.36 8.51
C THR A 304 13.23 -10.12 9.04
N LEU A 305 13.13 -11.43 9.26
CA LEU A 305 14.19 -12.25 9.85
C LEU A 305 15.42 -12.32 8.94
N GLY A 306 15.21 -12.61 7.65
CA GLY A 306 16.32 -12.82 6.71
C GLY A 306 17.07 -11.54 6.32
N LYS A 307 16.40 -10.38 6.31
CA LYS A 307 17.02 -9.11 5.86
C LYS A 307 17.41 -8.16 6.99
N MET A 308 16.78 -8.25 8.15
CA MET A 308 16.99 -7.27 9.23
C MET A 308 17.85 -7.78 10.39
N LEU A 309 17.96 -9.10 10.55
CA LEU A 309 18.71 -9.71 11.65
C LEU A 309 20.12 -10.10 11.21
N GLY A 310 21.07 -10.03 12.14
CA GLY A 310 22.41 -10.62 11.95
C GLY A 310 22.40 -12.14 12.12
N GLU A 311 23.46 -12.81 11.67
CA GLU A 311 23.60 -14.28 11.61
C GLU A 311 23.24 -14.99 12.93
N LYS A 312 23.73 -14.46 14.06
CA LYS A 312 23.46 -15.02 15.39
C LYS A 312 21.97 -15.01 15.75
N ALA A 313 21.28 -13.92 15.45
CA ALA A 313 19.85 -13.76 15.71
C ALA A 313 19.01 -14.59 14.72
N GLN A 314 19.45 -14.69 13.46
CA GLN A 314 18.86 -15.60 12.48
C GLN A 314 18.94 -17.04 12.96
N ALA A 315 20.11 -17.53 13.39
CA ALA A 315 20.26 -18.88 13.92
C ALA A 315 19.35 -19.16 15.12
N SER A 316 19.12 -18.15 15.99
CA SER A 316 18.17 -18.28 17.09
C SER A 316 16.72 -18.41 16.60
N ALA A 317 16.30 -17.58 15.64
CA ALA A 317 14.98 -17.67 15.04
C ALA A 317 14.79 -19.02 14.30
N CYS A 318 15.84 -19.54 13.67
CA CYS A 318 15.82 -20.87 13.05
C CYS A 318 15.57 -21.97 14.06
N ARG A 319 16.28 -21.94 15.20
CA ARG A 319 16.07 -22.93 16.28
C ARG A 319 14.63 -22.91 16.79
N GLU A 320 14.04 -21.73 16.98
CA GLU A 320 12.62 -21.62 17.37
C GLU A 320 11.70 -22.22 16.29
N ILE A 321 11.91 -21.89 15.02
CA ILE A 321 11.13 -22.45 13.89
C ILE A 321 11.28 -23.98 13.81
N ILE A 322 12.50 -24.50 13.96
CA ILE A 322 12.81 -25.95 13.97
C ILE A 322 12.13 -26.63 15.15
N GLN A 323 12.20 -26.05 16.34
CA GLN A 323 11.55 -26.60 17.53
C GLN A 323 10.02 -26.70 17.34
N ILE A 324 9.42 -25.67 16.75
CA ILE A 324 7.99 -25.68 16.40
C ILE A 324 7.69 -26.71 15.31
N HIS A 325 8.58 -26.90 14.33
CA HIS A 325 8.41 -27.85 13.25
C HIS A 325 8.57 -29.33 13.68
N LEU A 326 9.60 -29.64 14.45
CA LEU A 326 9.84 -30.98 15.00
C LEU A 326 8.64 -31.45 15.81
N LEU A 327 8.03 -30.53 16.56
CA LEU A 327 6.84 -30.79 17.35
C LEU A 327 5.63 -31.19 16.47
N VAL A 328 5.45 -30.55 15.31
CA VAL A 328 4.39 -30.88 14.35
C VAL A 328 4.63 -32.22 13.65
N CYS A 329 5.86 -32.52 13.25
CA CYS A 329 6.22 -33.81 12.66
C CYS A 329 6.07 -34.96 13.66
N ALA A 330 6.59 -34.79 14.88
CA ALA A 330 6.47 -35.77 15.96
C ALA A 330 5.01 -36.08 16.28
N LEU A 331 4.10 -35.10 16.24
CA LEU A 331 2.68 -35.34 16.42
C LEU A 331 2.02 -36.07 15.25
N THR A 332 2.42 -35.76 14.01
CA THR A 332 1.86 -36.40 12.81
C THR A 332 2.23 -37.89 12.82
N GLU A 333 3.51 -38.17 13.08
CA GLU A 333 4.02 -39.52 13.25
C GLU A 333 3.41 -40.22 14.46
N ALA A 334 3.24 -39.54 15.60
CA ALA A 334 2.57 -40.10 16.78
C ALA A 334 1.09 -40.43 16.51
N GLY A 335 0.38 -39.61 15.72
CA GLY A 335 -1.00 -39.86 15.30
C GLY A 335 -1.12 -41.04 14.35
N GLU A 336 -0.20 -41.18 13.41
CA GLU A 336 -0.12 -42.32 12.50
C GLU A 336 0.27 -43.61 13.25
N LEU A 337 1.22 -43.53 14.20
CA LEU A 337 1.55 -44.62 15.13
C LEU A 337 0.33 -45.02 15.96
N SER A 338 -0.45 -44.05 16.46
CA SER A 338 -1.65 -44.32 17.26
C SER A 338 -2.73 -45.02 16.44
N LEU A 339 -2.91 -44.63 15.17
CA LEU A 339 -3.81 -45.32 14.24
C LEU A 339 -3.34 -46.76 13.94
N GLN A 340 -2.03 -46.97 13.79
CA GLN A 340 -1.44 -48.29 13.57
C GLN A 340 -1.50 -49.19 14.81
N LEU A 341 -1.40 -48.62 16.01
CA LEU A 341 -1.43 -49.34 17.29
C LEU A 341 -2.83 -49.80 17.73
N GLY A 342 -3.90 -49.26 17.14
CA GLY A 342 -5.28 -49.69 17.38
C GLY A 342 -5.71 -49.61 18.86
N THR A 343 -6.33 -50.66 19.39
CA THR A 343 -6.81 -50.71 20.80
C THR A 343 -5.68 -50.66 21.84
N SER A 344 -4.43 -50.92 21.44
CA SER A 344 -3.25 -50.90 22.31
C SER A 344 -2.86 -49.48 22.76
N VAL A 345 -3.31 -48.45 22.02
CA VAL A 345 -3.16 -47.04 22.39
C VAL A 345 -3.79 -46.73 23.74
N HIS A 346 -4.85 -47.43 24.12
CA HIS A 346 -5.56 -47.19 25.39
C HIS A 346 -4.64 -47.36 26.61
N ASN A 347 -3.66 -48.27 26.55
CA ASN A 347 -2.73 -48.50 27.66
C ASN A 347 -1.66 -47.38 27.78
N LEU A 348 -1.23 -46.81 26.65
CA LEU A 348 -0.33 -45.65 26.61
C LEU A 348 -1.03 -44.34 27.01
N VAL A 349 -2.31 -44.22 26.65
CA VAL A 349 -3.17 -43.07 26.98
C VAL A 349 -3.57 -43.08 28.46
N ALA A 350 -3.80 -44.26 29.06
CA ALA A 350 -4.15 -44.40 30.47
C ALA A 350 -2.96 -44.24 31.44
N ASP A 351 -1.73 -44.23 30.93
CA ASP A 351 -0.53 -44.03 31.74
C ASP A 351 -0.28 -42.55 32.03
N ASN A 352 -0.65 -42.12 33.24
CA ASN A 352 -0.50 -40.74 33.71
C ASN A 352 0.97 -40.29 33.89
N THR A 353 1.94 -41.22 33.87
CA THR A 353 3.37 -40.87 34.01
C THR A 353 3.96 -40.31 32.71
N LEU A 354 3.45 -40.76 31.56
CA LEU A 354 3.90 -40.34 30.24
C LEU A 354 3.41 -38.94 29.84
N LYS A 355 2.39 -38.40 30.55
CA LYS A 355 1.72 -37.13 30.21
C LYS A 355 1.40 -36.99 28.72
N MET A 356 1.13 -38.12 28.06
CA MET A 356 1.00 -38.19 26.61
C MET A 356 -0.25 -37.42 26.16
N ILE A 357 -1.36 -37.56 26.88
CA ILE A 357 -2.59 -36.79 26.63
C ILE A 357 -2.34 -35.30 26.82
N ASP A 358 -1.72 -34.86 27.92
CA ASP A 358 -1.43 -33.44 28.17
C ASP A 358 -0.53 -32.85 27.08
N THR A 359 0.50 -33.58 26.67
CA THR A 359 1.45 -33.16 25.62
C THR A 359 0.77 -33.12 24.26
N ILE A 360 -0.05 -34.12 23.92
CA ILE A 360 -0.82 -34.16 22.68
C ILE A 360 -1.88 -33.05 22.69
N PHE A 361 -2.64 -32.83 23.76
CA PHE A 361 -3.67 -31.79 23.85
C PHE A 361 -3.09 -30.37 23.80
N THR A 362 -1.98 -30.12 24.49
CA THR A 362 -1.32 -28.80 24.48
C THR A 362 -0.89 -28.41 23.06
N VAL A 363 -0.55 -29.40 22.22
CA VAL A 363 0.06 -29.17 20.91
C VAL A 363 -0.93 -29.38 19.74
N THR A 364 -1.92 -30.28 19.85
CA THR A 364 -3.02 -30.41 18.86
C THR A 364 -3.94 -29.19 18.84
N LEU A 365 -4.02 -28.44 19.94
CA LEU A 365 -4.69 -27.13 19.97
C LEU A 365 -4.00 -26.06 19.09
N GLU A 366 -2.73 -26.21 18.74
CA GLU A 366 -1.96 -25.17 18.02
C GLU A 366 -1.86 -25.35 16.49
N GLY A 367 -2.20 -26.52 15.91
CA GLY A 367 -2.49 -26.65 14.47
C GLY A 367 -1.47 -26.09 13.46
N ARG A 368 -0.15 -26.22 13.68
CA ARG A 368 0.88 -25.47 12.92
C ARG A 368 1.49 -26.16 11.69
N ALA A 369 0.68 -26.73 10.80
CA ALA A 369 1.15 -27.26 9.50
C ALA A 369 1.85 -26.21 8.59
N GLY A 370 1.68 -24.91 8.89
CA GLY A 370 2.38 -23.82 8.18
C GLY A 370 3.87 -23.67 8.50
N ALA A 371 4.34 -24.18 9.65
CA ALA A 371 5.75 -24.09 10.06
C ALA A 371 6.70 -24.83 9.10
N LEU A 372 6.23 -25.94 8.50
CA LEU A 372 6.96 -26.76 7.52
C LEU A 372 7.39 -25.95 6.28
N SER A 373 6.47 -25.10 5.78
CA SER A 373 6.73 -24.27 4.60
C SER A 373 7.58 -23.04 4.92
N ALA A 374 7.48 -22.52 6.15
CA ALA A 374 8.30 -21.42 6.64
C ALA A 374 9.77 -21.82 6.79
N LEU A 375 10.02 -23.03 7.31
CA LEU A 375 11.36 -23.58 7.53
C LEU A 375 12.09 -23.84 6.20
N HIS A 376 11.42 -24.46 5.22
CA HIS A 376 11.97 -24.62 3.87
C HIS A 376 12.33 -23.29 3.21
N SER A 377 11.51 -22.24 3.37
CA SER A 377 11.80 -20.92 2.81
C SER A 377 12.95 -20.19 3.51
N LEU A 378 13.23 -20.51 4.78
CA LEU A 378 14.32 -19.93 5.55
C LEU A 378 15.66 -20.55 5.13
N LEU A 379 15.71 -21.89 4.99
CA LEU A 379 16.89 -22.63 4.54
C LEU A 379 17.32 -22.21 3.12
N VAL A 380 16.38 -22.08 2.19
CA VAL A 380 16.66 -21.64 0.80
C VAL A 380 17.20 -20.21 0.70
N HIS A 381 17.02 -19.38 1.74
CA HIS A 381 17.37 -17.95 1.70
C HIS A 381 18.40 -17.52 2.73
N CYS A 382 18.91 -18.45 3.54
CA CYS A 382 19.99 -18.23 4.50
C CYS A 382 21.01 -19.38 4.38
N PRO A 383 21.87 -19.37 3.33
CA PRO A 383 22.84 -20.44 3.06
C PRO A 383 23.89 -20.61 4.16
N ALA A 384 24.03 -19.64 5.08
CA ALA A 384 24.87 -19.75 6.27
C ALA A 384 24.40 -20.79 7.30
N LEU A 385 23.19 -21.34 7.14
CA LEU A 385 22.63 -22.38 8.00
C LEU A 385 22.78 -23.80 7.42
N GLU A 386 23.34 -23.94 6.20
CA GLU A 386 23.62 -25.24 5.57
C GLU A 386 24.94 -25.88 6.03
N CYS A 387 25.60 -25.32 7.06
CA CYS A 387 26.84 -25.84 7.65
C CYS A 387 26.62 -26.59 8.96
#